data_AF-A0ABD6HR08-F1
#
_entry.id   AF-A0ABD6HR08-F1
#
_cell.length_a   1.000
_cell.length_b   1.000
_cell.length_c   1.000
_cell.angle_alpha   90.00
_cell.angle_beta   90.00
_cell.angle_gamma   90.00
#
_symmetry.space_group_name_H-M   'P 1'
#
loop_
_entity.id
_entity.type
_entity.pdbx_description
1 polymer ?
#
loop_
_entity_poly.entity_id
_entity_poly.type
_entity_poly.pdbx_seq_one_letter_code
_entity_poly.pdbx_strand_id
1 'polypeptide(L)'
;MKRKSLEDAPCPVARTLDVIGDWWSLLIVRDAFDGVTRFSEFQKGLGMAKNILATRLRALVTHGVLEIVPAADGSAYQEYVLTEKGRALFPVIVGLRQWGEDHLFAEGETHSTLVESDSGRPVPRLTPIGSAGQTLTPLNTRVVKVGERFEPSFNNPQLAIKETLPTEIAAQIDAACNVLTEQLGETLLGIHLYGSAVDGGLKPNSDIDILVVISKPLMSTTRAALMKALLTVSAPPGADSIFRPLEVTVLVQTDIKPWRYPPRRELQFGEWLREELLVGIVSPATLDPDVAILLTKARQHHRHLFGASFELLYDSVPRSDFIAALTDTLSQWNEPDDWHGDECNIVLALARIWFSAATGRIAPKDVAAEWLLERLPSEHQPVLSTARRVYLGQAIDDLPQHQQPLAAFIGYAKTTIASLLTTTASQ
;
A
#
# COMPACT_ATOMS: atom_id res chain seq x y z
N MET A 1 -3.35 36.61 21.31
CA MET A 1 -4.68 35.97 21.48
C MET A 1 -4.58 35.02 22.67
N LYS A 2 -5.42 35.16 23.70
CA LYS A 2 -5.37 34.28 24.88
C LYS A 2 -5.97 32.93 24.48
N ARG A 3 -5.21 31.84 24.63
CA ARG A 3 -5.68 30.49 24.27
C ARG A 3 -6.90 30.14 25.14
N LYS A 4 -7.96 29.62 24.54
CA LYS A 4 -9.15 29.14 25.25
C LYS A 4 -8.79 27.82 25.94
N SER A 5 -9.07 27.71 27.24
CA SER A 5 -8.87 26.44 27.99
C SER A 5 -9.81 25.35 27.45
N LEU A 6 -9.29 24.13 27.40
CA LEU A 6 -9.88 22.87 26.98
C LEU A 6 -9.92 21.87 28.16
N GLU A 7 -9.61 22.30 29.39
CA GLU A 7 -9.59 21.46 30.58
C GLU A 7 -10.91 20.71 30.81
N ASP A 8 -12.04 21.31 30.44
CA ASP A 8 -13.37 20.72 30.56
C ASP A 8 -13.84 19.97 29.31
N ALA A 9 -13.04 19.93 28.23
CA ALA A 9 -13.45 19.31 26.98
C ALA A 9 -13.69 17.79 27.17
N PRO A 10 -14.75 17.19 26.59
CA PRO A 10 -14.98 15.75 26.69
C PRO A 10 -13.95 14.92 25.90
N CYS A 11 -13.11 15.57 25.09
CA CYS A 11 -12.08 14.92 24.27
C CYS A 11 -10.75 14.87 25.04
N PRO A 12 -10.18 13.68 25.32
CA PRO A 12 -8.88 13.55 25.98
C PRO A 12 -7.74 14.21 25.20
N VAL A 13 -7.75 14.11 23.87
CA VAL A 13 -6.74 14.76 23.00
C VAL A 13 -6.76 16.28 23.21
N ALA A 14 -7.95 16.89 23.27
CA ALA A 14 -8.08 18.33 23.51
C ALA A 14 -7.49 18.73 24.88
N ARG A 15 -7.76 17.98 25.94
CA ARG A 15 -7.17 18.22 27.27
C ARG A 15 -5.65 18.05 27.27
N THR A 16 -5.14 17.03 26.59
CA THR A 16 -3.69 16.82 26.44
C THR A 16 -3.03 18.01 25.73
N LEU A 17 -3.62 18.49 24.64
CA LEU A 17 -3.09 19.64 23.90
C LEU A 17 -3.04 20.91 24.74
N ASP A 18 -3.86 21.03 25.77
CA ASP A 18 -3.80 22.18 26.69
C ASP A 18 -2.62 22.16 27.64
N VAL A 19 -2.11 20.96 27.95
CA VAL A 19 -0.92 20.79 28.78
C VAL A 19 0.37 20.85 27.96
N ILE A 20 0.41 20.14 26.82
CA ILE A 20 1.64 19.95 26.04
C ILE A 20 1.54 20.39 24.57
N GLY A 21 0.41 20.93 24.13
CA GLY A 21 0.17 21.20 22.70
C GLY A 21 0.85 22.46 22.17
N ASP A 22 1.59 23.21 23.00
CA ASP A 22 2.53 24.19 22.47
C ASP A 22 3.86 23.51 22.13
N TRP A 23 4.41 23.85 20.96
CA TRP A 23 5.58 23.18 20.39
C TRP A 23 6.81 23.19 21.30
N TRP A 24 7.01 24.25 22.10
CA TRP A 24 8.13 24.33 23.03
C TRP A 24 8.02 23.32 24.17
N SER A 25 6.83 23.09 24.71
CA SER A 25 6.62 22.11 25.77
C SER A 25 7.01 20.69 25.34
N LEU A 26 6.68 20.31 24.11
CA LEU A 26 7.09 19.00 23.55
C LEU A 26 8.60 18.90 23.33
N LEU A 27 9.26 19.98 22.89
CA LEU A 27 10.73 19.99 22.74
C LEU A 27 11.45 19.93 24.09
N ILE A 28 10.93 20.59 25.13
CA ILE A 28 11.45 20.47 26.49
C ILE A 28 11.29 19.02 27.00
N VAL A 29 10.14 18.40 26.79
CA VAL A 29 9.90 17.00 27.18
C VAL A 29 10.84 16.05 26.42
N ARG A 30 11.06 16.26 25.12
CA ARG A 30 12.05 15.53 24.32
C ARG A 30 13.44 15.62 24.96
N ASP A 31 13.92 16.84 25.20
CA ASP A 31 15.26 17.05 25.78
C ASP A 31 15.37 16.44 27.18
N ALA A 32 14.29 16.42 27.95
CA ALA A 32 14.25 15.76 29.25
C ALA A 32 14.39 14.22 29.15
N PHE A 33 13.86 13.60 28.08
CA PHE A 33 14.13 12.18 27.79
C PHE A 33 15.59 11.93 27.37
N ASP A 34 16.23 12.91 26.73
CA ASP A 34 17.66 12.87 26.39
C ASP A 34 18.57 13.18 27.59
N GLY A 35 18.00 13.35 28.79
CA GLY A 35 18.71 13.53 30.05
C GLY A 35 18.99 14.99 30.43
N VAL A 36 18.46 15.97 29.69
CA VAL A 36 18.61 17.38 30.04
C VAL A 36 17.72 17.70 31.25
N THR A 37 18.33 18.23 32.32
CA THR A 37 17.59 18.56 33.55
C THR A 37 17.79 20.01 34.00
N ARG A 38 18.78 20.74 33.47
CA ARG A 38 19.13 22.08 33.93
C ARG A 38 18.57 23.18 33.04
N PHE A 39 18.13 24.28 33.65
CA PHE A 39 17.58 25.45 32.92
C PHE A 39 18.52 25.95 31.82
N SER A 40 19.82 26.08 32.12
CA SER A 40 20.81 26.59 31.17
C SER A 40 21.03 25.65 29.98
N GLU A 41 20.89 24.34 30.19
CA GLU A 41 21.05 23.33 29.14
C GLU A 41 19.85 23.36 28.20
N PHE A 42 18.62 23.38 28.74
CA PHE A 42 17.41 23.60 27.93
C PHE A 42 17.49 24.91 27.15
N GLN A 43 17.92 26.00 27.79
CA GLN A 43 18.04 27.30 27.13
C GLN A 43 19.03 27.25 25.97
N LYS A 44 20.19 26.60 26.16
CA LYS A 44 21.24 26.48 25.15
C LYS A 44 20.81 25.55 24.01
N GLY A 45 20.22 24.40 24.32
CA GLY A 45 19.80 23.40 23.35
C GLY A 45 18.64 23.87 22.46
N LEU A 46 17.66 24.56 23.03
CA LEU A 46 16.46 25.01 22.31
C LEU A 46 16.57 26.41 21.72
N GLY A 47 17.62 27.19 22.06
CA GLY A 47 17.76 28.58 21.62
C GLY A 47 16.66 29.51 22.13
N MET A 48 15.98 29.14 23.23
CA MET A 48 14.83 29.86 23.74
C MET A 48 15.21 31.11 24.55
N ALA A 49 14.39 32.16 24.45
CA ALA A 49 14.47 33.29 25.37
C ALA A 49 14.15 32.86 26.81
N LYS A 50 14.93 33.34 27.79
CA LYS A 50 14.85 32.93 29.21
C LYS A 50 13.44 33.04 29.79
N ASN A 51 12.74 34.13 29.49
CA ASN A 51 11.38 34.37 29.97
C ASN A 51 10.36 33.36 29.41
N ILE A 52 10.50 32.95 28.14
CA ILE A 52 9.63 31.95 27.51
C ILE A 52 9.91 30.57 28.13
N LEU A 53 11.18 30.19 28.26
CA LEU A 53 11.57 28.92 28.86
C LEU A 53 11.08 28.81 30.32
N ALA A 54 11.30 29.85 31.13
CA ALA A 54 10.83 29.89 32.51
C ALA A 54 9.31 29.75 32.61
N THR A 55 8.58 30.35 31.67
CA THR A 55 7.11 30.23 31.62
C THR A 55 6.67 28.81 31.28
N ARG A 56 7.34 28.15 30.33
CA ARG A 56 7.03 26.76 29.92
C ARG A 56 7.41 25.72 30.96
N LEU A 57 8.60 25.80 31.54
CA LEU A 57 9.02 24.93 32.64
C LEU A 57 8.07 25.06 33.83
N ARG A 58 7.67 26.29 34.20
CA ARG A 58 6.68 26.51 35.25
C ARG A 58 5.35 25.83 34.92
N ALA A 59 4.85 25.96 33.69
CA ALA A 59 3.61 25.32 33.27
C ALA A 59 3.70 23.79 33.34
N LEU A 60 4.78 23.19 32.84
CA LEU A 60 5.03 21.75 32.91
C LEU A 60 5.11 21.24 34.35
N VAL A 61 5.70 22.03 35.26
CA VAL A 61 5.71 21.72 36.70
C VAL A 61 4.32 21.84 37.31
N THR A 62 3.59 22.91 37.02
CA THR A 62 2.21 23.11 37.50
C THR A 62 1.28 21.97 37.05
N HIS A 63 1.45 21.46 35.83
CA HIS A 63 0.67 20.31 35.34
C HIS A 63 1.24 18.95 35.77
N GLY A 64 2.32 18.93 36.57
CA GLY A 64 2.94 17.70 37.09
C GLY A 64 3.61 16.84 36.03
N VAL A 65 3.99 17.40 34.88
CA VAL A 65 4.80 16.72 33.85
C VAL A 65 6.26 16.68 34.28
N LEU A 66 6.73 17.78 34.86
CA LEU A 66 8.05 17.89 35.47
C LEU A 66 7.87 18.13 36.97
N GLU A 67 8.89 17.79 37.75
CA GLU A 67 9.05 18.23 39.13
C GLU A 67 10.42 18.86 39.30
N ILE A 68 10.54 19.69 40.34
CA ILE A 68 11.79 20.38 40.67
C ILE A 68 12.42 19.65 41.86
N VAL A 69 13.61 19.11 41.64
CA VAL A 69 14.39 18.42 42.67
C VAL A 69 15.72 19.16 42.93
N PRO A 70 16.32 19.01 44.12
CA PRO A 70 17.70 19.46 44.36
C PRO A 70 18.64 18.75 43.38
N ALA A 71 19.66 19.47 42.90
CA ALA A 71 20.64 18.88 42.00
C ALA A 71 21.36 17.68 42.65
N ALA A 72 21.54 16.60 41.87
CA ALA A 72 22.17 15.37 42.37
C ALA A 72 23.63 15.56 42.84
N ASP A 73 24.30 16.62 42.35
CA ASP A 73 25.67 16.99 42.73
C ASP A 73 25.77 17.77 44.05
N GLY A 74 24.64 18.00 44.74
CA GLY A 74 24.59 18.72 46.02
C GLY A 74 24.80 20.24 45.90
N SER A 75 24.81 20.77 44.67
CA SER A 75 24.84 22.21 44.45
C SER A 75 23.51 22.88 44.81
N ALA A 76 23.52 24.22 44.92
CA ALA A 76 22.29 25.00 45.12
C ALA A 76 21.37 25.06 43.87
N TYR A 77 21.73 24.35 42.79
CA TYR A 77 20.94 24.31 41.57
C TYR A 77 19.72 23.41 41.73
N GLN A 78 18.71 23.70 40.91
CA GLN A 78 17.49 22.91 40.80
C GLN A 78 17.47 22.19 39.46
N GLU A 79 17.03 20.94 39.49
CA GLU A 79 16.89 20.08 38.32
C GLU A 79 15.41 19.86 38.03
N TYR A 80 15.05 19.92 36.76
CA TYR A 80 13.73 19.59 36.25
C TYR A 80 13.74 18.14 35.79
N VAL A 81 13.01 17.28 36.48
CA VAL A 81 12.97 15.84 36.18
C VAL A 81 11.58 15.41 35.77
N LEU A 82 11.49 14.45 34.84
CA LEU A 82 10.21 13.87 34.43
C LEU A 82 9.59 13.11 35.60
N THR A 83 8.34 13.46 35.92
CA THR A 83 7.51 12.68 36.84
C THR A 83 7.04 11.38 36.16
N GLU A 84 6.33 10.51 36.87
CA GLU A 84 5.64 9.37 36.24
C GLU A 84 4.71 9.83 35.09
N LYS A 85 3.95 10.90 35.32
CA LYS A 85 3.08 11.52 34.29
C LYS A 85 3.88 12.03 33.10
N GLY A 86 5.05 12.62 33.32
CA GLY A 86 5.94 13.06 32.24
C GLY A 86 6.53 11.90 31.45
N ARG A 87 6.99 10.83 32.12
CA ARG A 87 7.52 9.63 31.48
C ARG A 87 6.46 8.92 30.62
N ALA A 88 5.19 8.98 31.01
CA ALA A 88 4.08 8.45 30.21
C ALA A 88 3.88 9.15 28.84
N LEU A 89 4.54 10.28 28.59
CA LEU A 89 4.55 10.94 27.28
C LEU A 89 5.51 10.31 26.27
N PHE A 90 6.31 9.33 26.66
CA PHE A 90 7.29 8.70 25.77
C PHE A 90 6.68 8.20 24.44
N PRO A 91 5.52 7.50 24.41
CA PRO A 91 4.90 7.08 23.16
C PRO A 91 4.52 8.26 22.24
N VAL A 92 4.16 9.42 22.81
CA VAL A 92 3.86 10.63 22.03
C VAL A 92 5.12 11.14 21.33
N ILE A 93 6.26 11.16 22.04
CA ILE A 93 7.56 11.54 21.48
C ILE A 93 8.02 10.57 20.39
N VAL A 94 7.85 9.26 20.62
CA VAL A 94 8.18 8.22 19.61
C VAL A 94 7.32 8.41 18.36
N GLY A 95 6.01 8.59 18.51
CA GLY A 95 5.10 8.79 17.38
C GLY A 95 5.43 10.04 16.55
N LEU A 96 5.74 11.16 17.21
CA LEU A 96 6.17 12.40 16.54
C LEU A 96 7.48 12.20 15.76
N ARG A 97 8.44 11.49 16.35
CA ARG A 97 9.73 11.19 15.71
C ARG A 97 9.53 10.35 14.45
N GLN A 98 8.86 9.20 14.57
CA GLN A 98 8.65 8.28 13.45
C GLN A 98 7.86 8.94 12.31
N TRP A 99 6.82 9.72 12.64
CA TRP A 99 6.08 10.47 11.61
C TRP A 99 6.96 11.51 10.90
N GLY A 100 7.85 12.20 11.63
CA GLY A 100 8.81 13.12 11.05
C GLY A 100 9.79 12.43 10.10
N GLU A 101 10.36 11.31 10.53
CA GLU A 101 11.28 10.47 9.73
C GLU A 101 10.65 10.03 8.40
N ASP A 102 9.37 9.66 8.40
CA ASP A 102 8.66 9.18 7.20
C ASP A 102 8.31 10.28 6.18
N HIS A 103 8.14 11.53 6.64
CA HIS A 103 7.43 12.55 5.86
C HIS A 103 8.14 13.88 5.68
N LEU A 104 9.13 14.20 6.52
CA LEU A 104 9.76 15.53 6.54
C LEU A 104 11.22 15.54 6.09
N PHE A 105 11.82 14.37 5.81
CA PHE A 105 13.19 14.24 5.33
C PHE A 105 13.20 13.75 3.88
N ALA A 106 14.11 14.29 3.06
CA ALA A 106 14.33 13.80 1.71
C ALA A 106 15.07 12.45 1.72
N GLU A 107 15.00 11.70 0.62
CA GLU A 107 15.74 10.45 0.48
C GLU A 107 17.25 10.69 0.64
N GLY A 108 17.86 9.97 1.59
CA GLY A 108 19.29 10.11 1.92
C GLY A 108 19.63 11.32 2.82
N GLU A 109 18.66 12.14 3.22
CA GLU A 109 18.89 13.22 4.17
C GLU A 109 19.19 12.65 5.57
N THR A 110 20.28 13.14 6.19
CA THR A 110 20.68 12.64 7.51
C THR A 110 19.79 13.20 8.60
N HIS A 111 19.27 12.32 9.47
CA HIS A 111 18.51 12.69 10.65
C HIS A 111 18.84 11.78 11.84
N SER A 112 18.44 12.21 13.04
CA SER A 112 18.60 11.37 14.25
C SER A 112 17.58 10.23 14.27
N THR A 113 17.97 9.05 14.72
CA THR A 113 17.11 7.86 14.87
C THR A 113 17.09 7.44 16.34
N LEU A 114 15.91 7.08 16.85
CA LEU A 114 15.79 6.50 18.19
C LEU A 114 16.13 5.02 18.16
N VAL A 115 17.03 4.59 19.03
CA VAL A 115 17.52 3.21 19.09
C VAL A 115 17.33 2.61 20.47
N GLU A 116 17.23 1.28 20.53
CA GLU A 116 17.28 0.51 21.77
C GLU A 116 18.67 0.63 22.41
N SER A 117 18.73 0.98 23.69
CA SER A 117 20.00 1.19 24.40
C SER A 117 20.92 -0.04 24.38
N ASP A 118 20.36 -1.24 24.48
CA ASP A 118 21.14 -2.47 24.61
C ASP A 118 21.63 -3.01 23.25
N SER A 119 20.84 -2.81 22.19
CA SER A 119 21.10 -3.43 20.88
C SER A 119 21.58 -2.45 19.81
N GLY A 120 21.37 -1.15 20.03
CA GLY A 120 21.59 -0.11 19.03
C GLY A 120 20.65 -0.18 17.82
N ARG A 121 19.65 -1.07 17.84
CA ARG A 121 18.68 -1.21 16.73
C ARG A 121 17.64 -0.11 16.80
N PRO A 122 17.12 0.36 15.64
CA PRO A 122 16.02 1.31 15.62
C PRO A 122 14.81 0.80 16.41
N VAL A 123 14.19 1.68 17.18
CA VAL A 123 12.95 1.36 17.91
C VAL A 123 11.84 1.00 16.90
N PRO A 124 11.15 -0.15 17.07
CA PRO A 124 10.08 -0.56 16.16
C PRO A 124 8.97 0.48 16.02
N ARG A 125 8.26 0.45 14.88
CA ARG A 125 7.13 1.35 14.61
C ARG A 125 6.06 1.24 15.70
N LEU A 126 5.74 2.37 16.33
CA LEU A 126 4.69 2.45 17.34
C LEU A 126 3.33 2.18 16.68
N THR A 127 2.76 1.02 16.98
CA THR A 127 1.52 0.54 16.37
C THR A 127 0.58 0.07 17.47
N PRO A 128 -0.65 0.59 17.58
CA PRO A 128 -1.59 0.07 18.56
C PRO A 128 -2.04 -1.35 18.16
N ILE A 129 -1.98 -2.29 19.10
CA ILE A 129 -2.35 -3.69 18.86
C ILE A 129 -3.62 -4.02 19.64
N GLY A 130 -4.56 -4.68 18.98
CA GLY A 130 -5.82 -5.12 19.55
C GLY A 130 -5.63 -6.34 20.45
N SER A 131 -6.67 -6.68 21.23
CA SER A 131 -6.63 -7.82 22.14
C SER A 131 -6.43 -9.18 21.46
N ALA A 132 -6.66 -9.27 20.15
CA ALA A 132 -6.42 -10.47 19.35
C ALA A 132 -5.09 -10.41 18.55
N GLY A 133 -4.21 -9.45 18.86
CA GLY A 133 -2.90 -9.33 18.20
C GLY A 133 -2.91 -8.61 16.84
N GLN A 134 -4.07 -8.15 16.38
CA GLN A 134 -4.22 -7.42 15.13
C GLN A 134 -3.79 -5.95 15.28
N THR A 135 -3.24 -5.37 14.21
CA THR A 135 -2.95 -3.93 14.17
C THR A 135 -4.24 -3.13 14.16
N LEU A 136 -4.32 -2.13 15.04
CA LEU A 136 -5.40 -1.17 15.09
C LEU A 136 -5.03 0.08 14.29
N THR A 137 -5.96 0.51 13.46
CA THR A 137 -5.86 1.69 12.59
C THR A 137 -7.13 2.54 12.78
N PRO A 138 -7.16 3.76 12.24
CA PRO A 138 -8.39 4.56 12.27
C PRO A 138 -9.59 3.91 11.56
N LEU A 139 -9.37 2.91 10.69
CA LEU A 139 -10.42 2.20 9.96
C LEU A 139 -11.12 1.14 10.82
N ASN A 140 -10.39 0.46 11.70
CA ASN A 140 -10.92 -0.59 12.58
C ASN A 140 -11.05 -0.14 14.04
N THR A 141 -10.91 1.17 14.29
CA THR A 141 -11.16 1.80 15.58
C THR A 141 -12.20 2.90 15.44
N ARG A 142 -12.90 3.21 16.53
CA ARG A 142 -13.83 4.35 16.60
C ARG A 142 -13.81 4.97 17.98
N VAL A 143 -14.06 6.27 18.03
CA VAL A 143 -14.27 6.99 19.29
C VAL A 143 -15.75 6.95 19.63
N VAL A 144 -16.12 6.29 20.74
CA VAL A 144 -17.47 6.39 21.30
C VAL A 144 -17.58 7.73 22.04
N LYS A 145 -18.45 8.63 21.59
CA LYS A 145 -18.60 9.94 22.24
C LYS A 145 -19.42 9.81 23.53
N VAL A 146 -19.24 10.77 24.43
CA VAL A 146 -20.01 10.85 25.68
C VAL A 146 -21.51 10.89 25.34
N GLY A 147 -22.27 9.93 25.85
CA GLY A 147 -23.70 9.80 25.59
C GLY A 147 -24.07 8.88 24.41
N GLU A 148 -23.10 8.41 23.62
CA GLU A 148 -23.33 7.41 22.56
C GLU A 148 -23.31 5.99 23.14
N ARG A 149 -24.19 5.11 22.63
CA ARG A 149 -24.12 3.67 22.90
C ARG A 149 -23.15 3.00 21.93
N PHE A 150 -22.36 2.08 22.45
CA PHE A 150 -21.54 1.21 21.62
C PHE A 150 -22.43 0.17 20.93
N GLU A 151 -22.60 0.30 19.62
CA GLU A 151 -23.30 -0.69 18.78
C GLU A 151 -22.28 -1.39 17.87
N PRO A 152 -22.02 -2.71 17.99
CA PRO A 152 -21.06 -3.41 17.14
C PRO A 152 -21.38 -3.18 15.66
N SER A 153 -20.57 -2.37 15.00
CA SER A 153 -20.68 -2.09 13.57
C SER A 153 -19.31 -2.29 12.97
N PHE A 154 -19.26 -3.04 11.88
CA PHE A 154 -18.03 -3.43 11.22
C PHE A 154 -17.30 -2.26 10.52
N ASN A 155 -17.88 -1.04 10.52
CA ASN A 155 -17.32 0.13 9.84
C ASN A 155 -17.38 1.38 10.73
N ASN A 156 -16.30 2.18 10.74
CA ASN A 156 -16.31 3.55 11.23
C ASN A 156 -16.65 4.50 10.06
N PRO A 157 -17.90 4.98 9.93
CA PRO A 157 -18.35 5.70 8.74
C PRO A 157 -17.72 7.09 8.58
N GLN A 158 -17.16 7.69 9.65
CA GLN A 158 -16.71 9.09 9.63
C GLN A 158 -15.23 9.28 9.21
N LEU A 159 -14.43 8.22 9.18
CA LEU A 159 -13.12 8.21 8.51
C LEU A 159 -13.13 7.44 7.18
N ALA A 160 -14.27 6.86 6.81
CA ALA A 160 -14.50 6.20 5.52
C ALA A 160 -14.89 7.19 4.40
N ILE A 161 -14.42 8.44 4.43
CA ILE A 161 -14.66 9.42 3.35
C ILE A 161 -13.37 9.67 2.57
N LYS A 162 -13.03 8.63 1.82
CA LYS A 162 -12.30 8.48 0.54
C LYS A 162 -11.70 7.08 0.65
N GLU A 163 -12.31 6.05 0.11
CA GLU A 163 -12.95 5.98 -1.19
C GLU A 163 -13.97 4.83 -1.16
N THR A 164 -15.23 5.11 -1.49
CA THR A 164 -16.19 4.05 -1.83
C THR A 164 -15.73 3.33 -3.09
N LEU A 165 -16.04 2.05 -3.26
CA LEU A 165 -15.86 1.38 -4.56
C LEU A 165 -16.57 2.22 -5.64
N PRO A 166 -16.02 2.32 -6.87
CA PRO A 166 -16.73 2.98 -7.94
C PRO A 166 -18.13 2.37 -8.05
N THR A 167 -19.17 3.20 -8.01
CA THR A 167 -20.56 2.74 -7.94
C THR A 167 -20.91 1.82 -9.13
N GLU A 168 -20.23 2.03 -10.27
CA GLU A 168 -20.32 1.22 -11.47
C GLU A 168 -19.91 -0.26 -11.29
N ILE A 169 -18.99 -0.59 -10.37
CA ILE A 169 -18.52 -1.97 -10.16
C ILE A 169 -18.95 -2.58 -8.83
N ALA A 170 -19.53 -1.78 -7.92
CA ALA A 170 -19.84 -2.22 -6.56
C ALA A 170 -20.72 -3.48 -6.52
N ALA A 171 -21.80 -3.51 -7.30
CA ALA A 171 -22.70 -4.66 -7.35
C ALA A 171 -22.04 -5.92 -7.93
N GLN A 172 -21.16 -5.77 -8.93
CA GLN A 172 -20.43 -6.90 -9.51
C GLN A 172 -19.38 -7.43 -8.52
N ILE A 173 -18.68 -6.55 -7.80
CA ILE A 173 -17.75 -6.95 -6.74
C ILE A 173 -18.47 -7.71 -5.63
N ASP A 174 -19.63 -7.23 -5.17
CA ASP A 174 -20.44 -7.95 -4.18
C ASP A 174 -20.83 -9.34 -4.67
N ALA A 175 -21.24 -9.47 -5.93
CA ALA A 175 -21.57 -10.75 -6.54
C ALA A 175 -20.35 -11.68 -6.64
N ALA A 176 -19.19 -11.15 -7.04
CA ALA A 176 -17.94 -11.92 -7.09
C ALA A 176 -17.48 -12.37 -5.69
N CYS A 177 -17.58 -11.52 -4.68
CA CYS A 177 -17.31 -11.87 -3.28
C CYS A 177 -18.25 -12.97 -2.77
N ASN A 178 -19.54 -12.92 -3.12
CA ASN A 178 -20.49 -13.98 -2.77
C ASN A 178 -20.11 -15.32 -3.41
N VAL A 179 -19.77 -15.33 -4.70
CA VAL A 179 -19.28 -16.54 -5.39
C VAL A 179 -18.03 -17.08 -4.71
N LEU A 180 -17.04 -16.23 -4.40
CA LEU A 180 -15.78 -16.64 -3.78
C LEU A 180 -15.99 -17.19 -2.38
N THR A 181 -16.79 -16.53 -1.55
CA THR A 181 -17.07 -16.97 -0.17
C THR A 181 -17.86 -18.29 -0.15
N GLU A 182 -18.83 -18.47 -1.04
CA GLU A 182 -19.62 -19.70 -1.14
C GLU A 182 -18.77 -20.90 -1.61
N GLN A 183 -17.94 -20.70 -2.65
CA GLN A 183 -17.18 -21.79 -3.25
C GLN A 183 -15.93 -22.17 -2.44
N LEU A 184 -15.30 -21.20 -1.76
CA LEU A 184 -14.05 -21.42 -1.01
C LEU A 184 -14.29 -21.71 0.48
N GLY A 185 -15.44 -21.28 1.02
CA GLY A 185 -15.85 -21.55 2.39
C GLY A 185 -14.76 -21.25 3.43
N GLU A 186 -14.55 -22.17 4.37
CA GLU A 186 -13.57 -22.04 5.46
C GLU A 186 -12.10 -21.94 4.99
N THR A 187 -11.81 -22.24 3.73
CA THR A 187 -10.45 -22.11 3.21
C THR A 187 -10.09 -20.67 2.87
N LEU A 188 -11.08 -19.79 2.68
CA LEU A 188 -10.88 -18.41 2.31
C LEU A 188 -10.31 -17.59 3.47
N LEU A 189 -9.15 -16.97 3.24
CA LEU A 189 -8.49 -16.12 4.22
C LEU A 189 -8.67 -14.62 3.93
N GLY A 190 -8.77 -14.24 2.66
CA GLY A 190 -9.10 -12.86 2.29
C GLY A 190 -9.28 -12.62 0.80
N ILE A 191 -9.97 -11.53 0.47
CA ILE A 191 -10.24 -11.03 -0.88
C ILE A 191 -9.85 -9.56 -0.95
N HIS A 192 -9.06 -9.20 -1.96
CA HIS A 192 -8.54 -7.84 -2.16
C HIS A 192 -8.76 -7.42 -3.60
N LEU A 193 -9.33 -6.24 -3.80
CA LEU A 193 -9.36 -5.58 -5.10
C LEU A 193 -8.03 -4.84 -5.31
N TYR A 194 -7.47 -4.92 -6.50
CA TYR A 194 -6.31 -4.14 -6.88
C TYR A 194 -6.46 -3.63 -8.31
N GLY A 195 -5.37 -3.10 -8.87
CA GLY A 195 -5.34 -2.74 -10.28
C GLY A 195 -6.10 -1.47 -10.65
N SER A 196 -6.66 -1.43 -11.86
CA SER A 196 -7.13 -0.15 -12.44
C SER A 196 -8.31 0.48 -11.68
N ALA A 197 -9.09 -0.35 -10.99
CA ALA A 197 -10.19 0.08 -10.12
C ALA A 197 -9.74 0.87 -8.89
N VAL A 198 -8.48 0.71 -8.46
CA VAL A 198 -7.92 1.39 -7.28
C VAL A 198 -6.76 2.33 -7.62
N ASP A 199 -6.16 2.18 -8.81
CA ASP A 199 -5.02 2.97 -9.27
C ASP A 199 -5.12 3.26 -10.78
N GLY A 200 -5.26 4.54 -11.16
CA GLY A 200 -5.40 5.00 -12.55
C GLY A 200 -6.84 5.11 -13.08
N GLY A 201 -7.82 4.56 -12.36
CA GLY A 201 -9.25 4.63 -12.67
C GLY A 201 -9.68 3.68 -13.79
N LEU A 202 -10.93 3.21 -13.71
CA LEU A 202 -11.51 2.31 -14.71
C LEU A 202 -11.66 3.02 -16.06
N LYS A 203 -11.17 2.36 -17.12
CA LYS A 203 -11.41 2.75 -18.51
C LYS A 203 -12.55 1.90 -19.10
N PRO A 204 -13.08 2.20 -20.30
CA PRO A 204 -14.22 1.48 -20.86
C PRO A 204 -14.07 -0.04 -20.86
N ASN A 205 -12.89 -0.54 -21.23
CA ASN A 205 -12.60 -1.98 -21.31
C ASN A 205 -11.75 -2.50 -20.14
N SER A 206 -11.63 -1.73 -19.05
CA SER A 206 -10.93 -2.20 -17.85
C SER A 206 -11.63 -3.43 -17.25
N ASP A 207 -10.80 -4.39 -16.89
CA ASP A 207 -11.07 -5.52 -16.00
C ASP A 207 -11.16 -5.07 -14.53
N ILE A 208 -11.72 -5.97 -13.72
CA ILE A 208 -11.74 -5.88 -12.26
C ILE A 208 -10.76 -6.93 -11.71
N ASP A 209 -9.64 -6.46 -11.18
CA ASP A 209 -8.55 -7.30 -10.68
C ASP A 209 -8.77 -7.70 -9.21
N ILE A 210 -8.98 -8.99 -8.94
CA ILE A 210 -9.22 -9.54 -7.61
C ILE A 210 -8.12 -10.53 -7.23
N LEU A 211 -7.53 -10.32 -6.05
CA LEU A 211 -6.57 -11.21 -5.44
C LEU A 211 -7.18 -11.93 -4.23
N VAL A 212 -7.07 -13.26 -4.24
CA VAL A 212 -7.68 -14.15 -3.25
C VAL A 212 -6.61 -15.00 -2.59
N VAL A 213 -6.66 -15.12 -1.26
CA VAL A 213 -5.78 -16.03 -0.51
C VAL A 213 -6.58 -17.09 0.21
N ILE A 214 -6.12 -18.32 0.08
CA ILE A 214 -6.70 -19.50 0.75
C ILE A 214 -5.66 -20.22 1.61
N SER A 215 -6.14 -20.99 2.59
CA SER A 215 -5.29 -21.69 3.56
C SER A 215 -4.69 -22.99 3.03
N LYS A 216 -5.27 -23.60 1.99
CA LYS A 216 -4.81 -24.87 1.41
C LYS A 216 -5.22 -25.00 -0.06
N PRO A 217 -4.51 -25.81 -0.88
CA PRO A 217 -4.84 -26.03 -2.28
C PRO A 217 -6.27 -26.55 -2.51
N LEU A 218 -6.83 -26.24 -3.67
CA LEU A 218 -8.19 -26.61 -4.05
C LEU A 218 -8.25 -28.02 -4.63
N MET A 219 -9.34 -28.73 -4.33
CA MET A 219 -9.69 -29.94 -5.05
C MET A 219 -10.13 -29.60 -6.48
N SER A 220 -9.89 -30.50 -7.44
CA SER A 220 -10.27 -30.28 -8.85
C SER A 220 -11.76 -29.99 -9.04
N THR A 221 -12.63 -30.58 -8.20
CA THR A 221 -14.07 -30.33 -8.19
C THR A 221 -14.40 -28.90 -7.75
N THR A 222 -13.80 -28.41 -6.67
CA THR A 222 -13.95 -27.02 -6.19
C THR A 222 -13.41 -26.03 -7.21
N ARG A 223 -12.26 -26.33 -7.82
CA ARG A 223 -11.67 -25.53 -8.90
C ARG A 223 -12.65 -25.38 -10.08
N ALA A 224 -13.19 -26.47 -10.59
CA ALA A 224 -14.14 -26.42 -11.70
C ALA A 224 -15.44 -25.68 -11.33
N ALA A 225 -15.96 -25.92 -10.12
CA ALA A 225 -17.17 -25.26 -9.63
C ALA A 225 -16.97 -23.73 -9.48
N LEU A 226 -15.85 -23.31 -8.89
CA LEU A 226 -15.49 -21.90 -8.76
C LEU A 226 -15.37 -21.21 -10.12
N MET A 227 -14.63 -21.80 -11.07
CA MET A 227 -14.47 -21.21 -12.40
C MET A 227 -15.81 -21.05 -13.12
N LYS A 228 -16.68 -22.06 -13.04
CA LYS A 228 -18.02 -22.01 -13.62
C LYS A 228 -18.90 -20.94 -12.95
N ALA A 229 -18.79 -20.79 -11.63
CA ALA A 229 -19.54 -19.78 -10.90
C ALA A 229 -19.06 -18.36 -11.24
N LEU A 230 -17.74 -18.13 -11.39
CA LEU A 230 -17.19 -16.84 -11.78
C LEU A 230 -17.64 -16.38 -13.18
N LEU A 231 -17.89 -17.30 -14.11
CA LEU A 231 -18.46 -16.98 -15.44
C LEU A 231 -19.85 -16.32 -15.36
N THR A 232 -20.58 -16.48 -14.25
CA THR A 232 -21.94 -15.91 -14.06
C THR A 232 -21.91 -14.45 -13.61
N VAL A 233 -20.76 -13.97 -13.15
CA VAL A 233 -20.54 -12.62 -12.61
C VAL A 233 -19.43 -11.88 -13.37
N SER A 234 -19.08 -12.35 -14.56
CA SER A 234 -18.05 -11.81 -15.45
C SER A 234 -18.54 -11.86 -16.89
N ALA A 235 -18.15 -10.86 -17.69
CA ALA A 235 -18.48 -10.80 -19.12
C ALA A 235 -17.26 -10.40 -19.95
N PRO A 236 -17.17 -10.82 -21.23
CA PRO A 236 -16.12 -10.37 -22.13
C PRO A 236 -16.09 -8.85 -22.28
N PRO A 237 -14.92 -8.24 -22.57
CA PRO A 237 -14.80 -6.80 -22.71
C PRO A 237 -15.80 -6.24 -23.74
N GLY A 238 -16.61 -5.26 -23.32
CA GLY A 238 -17.60 -4.60 -24.19
C GLY A 238 -18.84 -5.43 -24.56
N ALA A 239 -18.98 -6.67 -24.05
CA ALA A 239 -20.11 -7.54 -24.37
C ALA A 239 -21.36 -7.27 -23.50
N ASP A 240 -21.18 -6.68 -22.32
CA ASP A 240 -22.26 -6.42 -21.36
C ASP A 240 -22.19 -4.98 -20.81
N SER A 241 -23.34 -4.40 -20.50
CA SER A 241 -23.45 -3.03 -19.94
C SER A 241 -23.42 -2.99 -18.42
N ILE A 242 -23.53 -4.15 -17.78
CA ILE A 242 -23.61 -4.37 -16.34
C ILE A 242 -22.31 -5.00 -15.84
N PHE A 243 -21.81 -6.05 -16.52
CA PHE A 243 -20.61 -6.77 -16.08
C PHE A 243 -19.37 -6.42 -16.91
N ARG A 244 -18.29 -6.09 -16.19
CA ARG A 244 -16.94 -5.99 -16.72
C ARG A 244 -16.25 -7.37 -16.70
N PRO A 245 -15.13 -7.54 -17.42
CA PRO A 245 -14.27 -8.70 -17.23
C PRO A 245 -13.78 -8.78 -15.78
N LEU A 246 -13.89 -9.95 -15.16
CA LEU A 246 -13.18 -10.24 -13.92
C LEU A 246 -11.85 -10.89 -14.24
N GLU A 247 -10.82 -10.47 -13.51
CA GLU A 247 -9.56 -11.19 -13.39
C GLU A 247 -9.41 -11.63 -11.94
N VAL A 248 -9.39 -12.95 -11.67
CA VAL A 248 -9.28 -13.47 -10.30
C VAL A 248 -8.05 -14.36 -10.18
N THR A 249 -7.10 -13.93 -9.36
CA THR A 249 -5.90 -14.69 -9.02
C THR A 249 -6.05 -15.28 -7.62
N VAL A 250 -5.95 -16.60 -7.50
CA VAL A 250 -6.00 -17.31 -6.21
C VAL A 250 -4.61 -17.84 -5.85
N LEU A 251 -4.21 -17.59 -4.60
CA LEU A 251 -2.92 -17.97 -4.03
C LEU A 251 -3.13 -18.78 -2.75
N VAL A 252 -2.29 -19.78 -2.52
CA VAL A 252 -2.27 -20.50 -1.23
C VAL A 252 -1.29 -19.77 -0.31
N GLN A 253 -1.70 -19.48 0.93
CA GLN A 253 -0.92 -18.67 1.87
C GLN A 253 0.51 -19.19 2.06
N THR A 254 0.70 -20.52 2.14
CA THR A 254 2.03 -21.13 2.33
C THR A 254 2.96 -20.96 1.14
N ASP A 255 2.43 -20.66 -0.06
CA ASP A 255 3.23 -20.47 -1.28
C ASP A 255 3.74 -19.02 -1.41
N ILE A 256 3.21 -18.10 -0.61
CA ILE A 256 3.57 -16.67 -0.61
C ILE A 256 4.05 -16.14 0.75
N LYS A 257 3.92 -16.94 1.81
CA LYS A 257 4.30 -16.58 3.18
C LYS A 257 4.84 -17.83 3.93
N PRO A 258 6.16 -17.92 4.18
CA PRO A 258 7.19 -16.94 3.81
C PRO A 258 7.41 -16.85 2.29
N TRP A 259 7.75 -15.66 1.79
CA TRP A 259 7.95 -15.41 0.36
C TRP A 259 9.02 -16.31 -0.28
N ARG A 260 8.73 -16.80 -1.51
CA ARG A 260 9.65 -17.54 -2.37
C ARG A 260 9.41 -17.22 -3.84
N TYR A 261 10.49 -17.12 -4.60
CA TYR A 261 10.45 -16.88 -6.04
C TYR A 261 10.90 -18.11 -6.86
N PRO A 262 10.23 -18.43 -7.98
CA PRO A 262 8.93 -17.89 -8.41
C PRO A 262 7.81 -18.42 -7.50
N PRO A 263 6.78 -17.61 -7.22
CA PRO A 263 5.64 -18.06 -6.41
C PRO A 263 4.76 -19.02 -7.22
N ARG A 264 3.92 -19.78 -6.51
CA ARG A 264 2.92 -20.64 -7.13
C ARG A 264 1.56 -19.95 -7.16
N ARG A 265 0.94 -19.93 -8.34
CA ARG A 265 -0.46 -19.54 -8.51
C ARG A 265 -1.34 -20.78 -8.45
N GLU A 266 -2.30 -20.78 -7.53
CA GLU A 266 -3.25 -21.88 -7.39
C GLU A 266 -4.24 -21.89 -8.54
N LEU A 267 -4.83 -20.73 -8.86
CA LEU A 267 -5.85 -20.60 -9.90
C LEU A 267 -5.79 -19.19 -10.51
N GLN A 268 -6.10 -19.10 -11.81
CA GLN A 268 -6.36 -17.84 -12.51
C GLN A 268 -7.70 -17.95 -13.23
N PHE A 269 -8.52 -16.93 -13.08
CA PHE A 269 -9.71 -16.69 -13.89
C PHE A 269 -9.51 -15.42 -14.72
N GLY A 270 -9.96 -15.47 -15.97
CA GLY A 270 -9.98 -14.36 -16.90
C GLY A 270 -10.81 -14.71 -18.12
N GLU A 271 -11.32 -13.70 -18.82
CA GLU A 271 -12.20 -13.88 -19.99
C GLU A 271 -11.50 -14.57 -21.17
N TRP A 272 -10.17 -14.45 -21.27
CA TRP A 272 -9.37 -15.17 -22.27
C TRP A 272 -9.41 -16.70 -22.12
N LEU A 273 -9.84 -17.20 -20.96
CA LEU A 273 -10.04 -18.64 -20.72
C LEU A 273 -11.48 -19.09 -21.01
N ARG A 274 -12.41 -18.19 -21.33
CA ARG A 274 -13.86 -18.51 -21.35
C ARG A 274 -14.20 -19.72 -22.22
N GLU A 275 -13.65 -19.84 -23.42
CA GLU A 275 -13.95 -20.96 -24.33
C GLU A 275 -13.54 -22.31 -23.72
N GLU A 276 -12.34 -22.38 -23.14
CA GLU A 276 -11.84 -23.56 -22.43
C GLU A 276 -12.72 -23.90 -21.22
N LEU A 277 -13.11 -22.90 -20.44
CA LEU A 277 -13.94 -23.09 -19.25
C LEU A 277 -15.35 -23.59 -19.59
N LEU A 278 -15.92 -23.16 -20.72
CA LEU A 278 -17.23 -23.62 -21.18
C LEU A 278 -17.24 -25.10 -21.56
N VAL A 279 -16.11 -25.63 -22.05
CA VAL A 279 -15.94 -27.06 -22.32
C VAL A 279 -15.35 -27.84 -21.13
N GLY A 280 -15.16 -27.18 -19.99
CA GLY A 280 -14.75 -27.80 -18.71
C GLY A 280 -13.25 -27.99 -18.54
N ILE A 281 -12.43 -27.35 -19.38
CA ILE A 281 -10.96 -27.36 -19.25
C ILE A 281 -10.58 -26.31 -18.22
N VAL A 282 -9.87 -26.70 -17.16
CA VAL A 282 -9.36 -25.77 -16.14
C VAL A 282 -7.89 -26.03 -15.90
N SER A 283 -7.08 -24.96 -16.03
CA SER A 283 -5.64 -25.02 -15.82
C SER A 283 -5.28 -25.42 -14.37
N PRO A 284 -4.24 -26.26 -14.18
CA PRO A 284 -3.74 -26.63 -12.87
C PRO A 284 -2.97 -25.47 -12.21
N ALA A 285 -2.64 -25.62 -10.93
CA ALA A 285 -1.74 -24.72 -10.23
C ALA A 285 -0.32 -24.77 -10.83
N THR A 286 0.28 -23.62 -11.11
CA THR A 286 1.57 -23.48 -11.79
C THR A 286 2.46 -22.45 -11.11
N LEU A 287 3.77 -22.50 -11.38
CA LEU A 287 4.67 -21.38 -11.04
C LEU A 287 4.34 -20.20 -11.94
N ASP A 288 4.32 -19.02 -11.35
CA ASP A 288 3.93 -17.79 -12.04
C ASP A 288 4.73 -16.57 -11.54
N PRO A 289 5.80 -16.19 -12.26
CA PRO A 289 6.58 -14.99 -11.97
C PRO A 289 5.75 -13.71 -11.85
N ASP A 290 4.67 -13.58 -12.61
CA ASP A 290 3.89 -12.33 -12.68
C ASP A 290 3.23 -12.02 -11.34
N VAL A 291 2.95 -13.02 -10.51
CA VAL A 291 2.43 -12.82 -9.15
C VAL A 291 3.33 -11.89 -8.32
N ALA A 292 4.65 -11.91 -8.51
CA ALA A 292 5.54 -10.97 -7.84
C ALA A 292 5.25 -9.50 -8.24
N ILE A 293 4.92 -9.26 -9.52
CA ILE A 293 4.52 -7.94 -10.03
C ILE A 293 3.14 -7.57 -9.47
N LEU A 294 2.17 -8.50 -9.50
CA LEU A 294 0.82 -8.28 -8.99
C LEU A 294 0.82 -7.92 -7.50
N LEU A 295 1.57 -8.65 -6.68
CA LEU A 295 1.70 -8.38 -5.25
C LEU A 295 2.41 -7.06 -4.96
N THR A 296 3.43 -6.70 -5.74
CA THR A 296 4.11 -5.41 -5.60
C THR A 296 3.15 -4.25 -5.92
N LYS A 297 2.32 -4.39 -6.97
CA LYS A 297 1.29 -3.42 -7.33
C LYS A 297 0.20 -3.32 -6.25
N ALA A 298 -0.35 -4.45 -5.82
CA ALA A 298 -1.41 -4.51 -4.82
C ALA A 298 -0.95 -3.96 -3.45
N ARG A 299 0.32 -4.16 -3.09
CA ARG A 299 0.88 -3.59 -1.86
C ARG A 299 0.88 -2.05 -1.87
N GLN A 300 1.08 -1.43 -3.03
CA GLN A 300 1.02 0.04 -3.17
C GLN A 300 -0.44 0.53 -3.15
N HIS A 301 -1.31 -0.16 -3.89
CA HIS A 301 -2.71 0.20 -4.06
C HIS A 301 -3.60 -1.04 -4.07
N HIS A 302 -4.37 -1.23 -3.00
CA HIS A 302 -5.43 -2.24 -2.92
C HIS A 302 -6.62 -1.71 -2.11
N ARG A 303 -7.75 -2.42 -2.23
CA ARG A 303 -8.89 -2.31 -1.31
C ARG A 303 -9.15 -3.67 -0.70
N HIS A 304 -9.36 -3.69 0.61
CA HIS A 304 -9.82 -4.87 1.32
C HIS A 304 -11.31 -5.10 1.05
N LEU A 305 -11.68 -6.34 0.68
CA LEU A 305 -13.07 -6.71 0.40
C LEU A 305 -13.61 -7.72 1.44
N PHE A 306 -12.78 -8.69 1.85
CA PHE A 306 -13.19 -9.74 2.80
C PHE A 306 -11.98 -10.31 3.56
N GLY A 307 -12.19 -10.80 4.78
CA GLY A 307 -11.22 -11.58 5.54
C GLY A 307 -10.12 -10.75 6.19
N ALA A 308 -8.91 -11.30 6.30
CA ALA A 308 -7.74 -10.60 6.84
C ALA A 308 -7.23 -9.48 5.91
N SER A 309 -6.49 -8.52 6.46
CA SER A 309 -5.89 -7.43 5.67
C SER A 309 -4.74 -7.91 4.80
N PHE A 310 -4.39 -7.12 3.80
CA PHE A 310 -3.33 -7.44 2.84
C PHE A 310 -1.99 -7.66 3.55
N GLU A 311 -1.60 -6.76 4.46
CA GLU A 311 -0.32 -6.82 5.17
C GLU A 311 -0.18 -8.08 6.05
N LEU A 312 -1.31 -8.62 6.52
CA LEU A 312 -1.30 -9.85 7.31
C LEU A 312 -1.12 -11.10 6.43
N LEU A 313 -1.65 -11.08 5.21
CA LEU A 313 -1.69 -12.25 4.34
C LEU A 313 -0.50 -12.38 3.39
N TYR A 314 0.06 -11.26 2.91
CA TYR A 314 1.15 -11.25 1.95
C TYR A 314 2.43 -10.74 2.58
N ASP A 315 3.56 -11.40 2.31
CA ASP A 315 4.88 -10.84 2.60
C ASP A 315 5.27 -9.78 1.55
N SER A 316 6.33 -9.02 1.82
CA SER A 316 6.85 -8.06 0.84
C SER A 316 7.73 -8.79 -0.18
N VAL A 317 7.56 -8.46 -1.46
CA VAL A 317 8.39 -8.99 -2.54
C VAL A 317 9.75 -8.26 -2.53
N PRO A 318 10.88 -8.97 -2.40
CA PRO A 318 12.20 -8.36 -2.52
C PRO A 318 12.39 -7.70 -3.88
N ARG A 319 13.13 -6.58 -3.92
CA ARG A 319 13.40 -5.84 -5.16
C ARG A 319 14.07 -6.72 -6.23
N SER A 320 14.96 -7.63 -5.82
CA SER A 320 15.61 -8.61 -6.72
C SER A 320 14.59 -9.48 -7.44
N ASP A 321 13.59 -9.97 -6.72
CA ASP A 321 12.58 -10.89 -7.23
C ASP A 321 11.56 -10.14 -8.09
N PHE A 322 11.27 -8.87 -7.78
CA PHE A 322 10.51 -8.00 -8.65
C PHE A 322 11.22 -7.77 -9.99
N ILE A 323 12.54 -7.51 -9.98
CA ILE A 323 13.35 -7.37 -11.20
C ILE A 323 13.41 -8.69 -11.99
N ALA A 324 13.56 -9.83 -11.30
CA ALA A 324 13.51 -11.15 -11.92
C ALA A 324 12.15 -11.40 -12.59
N ALA A 325 11.05 -11.05 -11.92
CA ALA A 325 9.71 -11.17 -12.47
C ALA A 325 9.54 -10.37 -13.76
N LEU A 326 9.95 -9.10 -13.77
CA LEU A 326 9.92 -8.27 -14.99
C LEU A 326 10.71 -8.91 -16.15
N THR A 327 11.85 -9.55 -15.84
CA THR A 327 12.69 -10.24 -16.83
C THR A 327 12.00 -11.49 -17.37
N ASP A 328 11.37 -12.27 -16.49
CA ASP A 328 10.65 -13.49 -16.86
C ASP A 328 9.40 -13.17 -17.69
N THR A 329 8.65 -12.12 -17.34
CA THR A 329 7.49 -11.65 -18.14
C THR A 329 7.91 -11.24 -19.56
N LEU A 330 9.03 -10.50 -19.72
CA LEU A 330 9.53 -10.11 -21.04
C LEU A 330 9.90 -11.31 -21.93
N SER A 331 10.29 -12.42 -21.30
CA SER A 331 10.69 -13.64 -21.98
C SER A 331 9.49 -14.42 -22.56
N GLN A 332 8.26 -14.01 -22.25
CA GLN A 332 7.04 -14.64 -22.75
C GLN A 332 6.67 -14.24 -24.19
N TRP A 333 7.09 -13.05 -24.67
CA TRP A 333 6.65 -12.50 -25.96
C TRP A 333 7.75 -12.52 -27.02
N ASN A 334 7.93 -13.61 -27.76
CA ASN A 334 9.03 -13.81 -28.71
C ASN A 334 8.57 -13.83 -30.17
N GLU A 335 7.40 -14.39 -30.45
CA GLU A 335 6.88 -14.60 -31.80
C GLU A 335 5.48 -13.99 -31.96
N PRO A 336 5.04 -13.67 -33.20
CA PRO A 336 3.73 -13.07 -33.46
C PRO A 336 2.54 -13.75 -32.78
N ASP A 337 2.58 -15.07 -32.65
CA ASP A 337 1.53 -15.85 -32.01
C ASP A 337 1.41 -15.53 -30.50
N ASP A 338 2.49 -15.06 -29.85
CA ASP A 338 2.50 -14.73 -28.42
C ASP A 338 1.72 -13.44 -28.08
N TRP A 339 1.48 -12.58 -29.07
CA TRP A 339 0.74 -11.32 -28.89
C TRP A 339 -0.50 -11.20 -29.77
N HIS A 340 -0.84 -12.25 -30.52
CA HIS A 340 -2.01 -12.24 -31.38
C HIS A 340 -3.30 -12.14 -30.55
N GLY A 341 -4.10 -11.11 -30.82
CA GLY A 341 -5.36 -10.85 -30.10
C GLY A 341 -5.21 -10.16 -28.74
N ASP A 342 -3.98 -9.82 -28.32
CA ASP A 342 -3.71 -9.06 -27.10
C ASP A 342 -2.71 -7.90 -27.33
N GLU A 343 -2.60 -7.43 -28.58
CA GLU A 343 -1.58 -6.49 -29.05
C GLU A 343 -1.55 -5.20 -28.20
N CYS A 344 -2.72 -4.59 -27.97
CA CYS A 344 -2.84 -3.36 -27.20
C CYS A 344 -2.36 -3.54 -25.74
N ASN A 345 -2.74 -4.64 -25.10
CA ASN A 345 -2.34 -4.90 -23.71
C ASN A 345 -0.85 -5.18 -23.59
N ILE A 346 -0.25 -5.91 -24.52
CA ILE A 346 1.18 -6.20 -24.53
C ILE A 346 2.00 -4.94 -24.76
N VAL A 347 1.60 -4.06 -25.68
CA VAL A 347 2.25 -2.75 -25.88
C VAL A 347 2.24 -1.91 -24.58
N LEU A 348 1.11 -1.88 -23.89
CA LEU A 348 0.98 -1.14 -22.62
C LEU A 348 1.69 -1.82 -21.46
N ALA A 349 1.75 -3.14 -21.43
CA ALA A 349 2.51 -3.91 -20.46
C ALA A 349 4.01 -3.63 -20.62
N LEU A 350 4.54 -3.67 -21.85
CA LEU A 350 5.91 -3.28 -22.16
C LEU A 350 6.23 -1.85 -21.71
N ALA A 351 5.32 -0.90 -21.92
CA ALA A 351 5.49 0.47 -21.44
C ALA A 351 5.61 0.53 -19.90
N ARG A 352 4.78 -0.24 -19.17
CA ARG A 352 4.84 -0.33 -17.69
C ARG A 352 6.10 -1.03 -17.19
N ILE A 353 6.54 -2.10 -17.85
CA ILE A 353 7.78 -2.79 -17.51
C ILE A 353 8.96 -1.85 -17.73
N TRP A 354 8.99 -1.10 -18.84
CA TRP A 354 10.03 -0.12 -19.12
C TRP A 354 10.07 0.99 -18.08
N PHE A 355 8.92 1.59 -17.75
CA PHE A 355 8.81 2.56 -16.67
C PHE A 355 9.39 1.99 -15.36
N SER A 356 8.99 0.77 -15.01
CA SER A 356 9.44 0.11 -13.78
C SER A 356 10.95 -0.16 -13.77
N ALA A 357 11.51 -0.61 -14.88
CA ALA A 357 12.94 -0.85 -15.04
C ALA A 357 13.75 0.45 -14.92
N ALA A 358 13.22 1.57 -15.43
CA ALA A 358 13.91 2.86 -15.44
C ALA A 358 13.79 3.63 -14.12
N THR A 359 12.65 3.54 -13.41
CA THR A 359 12.37 4.39 -12.25
C THR A 359 12.29 3.62 -10.93
N GLY A 360 12.23 2.29 -10.96
CA GLY A 360 11.97 1.46 -9.78
C GLY A 360 10.56 1.63 -9.19
N ARG A 361 9.62 2.22 -9.94
CA ARG A 361 8.24 2.51 -9.50
C ARG A 361 7.25 1.83 -10.43
N ILE A 362 6.02 1.61 -9.96
CA ILE A 362 4.92 1.14 -10.80
C ILE A 362 4.03 2.33 -11.18
N ALA A 363 3.46 2.30 -12.38
CA ALA A 363 2.50 3.27 -12.85
C ALA A 363 1.30 2.61 -13.57
N PRO A 364 0.15 3.30 -13.66
CA PRO A 364 -0.96 2.95 -14.54
C PRO A 364 -0.53 2.85 -16.03
N LYS A 365 -1.31 2.11 -16.83
CA LYS A 365 -1.02 1.84 -18.27
C LYS A 365 -0.88 3.14 -19.08
N ASP A 366 -1.79 4.09 -18.89
CA ASP A 366 -1.81 5.38 -19.59
C ASP A 366 -0.66 6.31 -19.19
N VAL A 367 -0.33 6.37 -17.90
CA VAL A 367 0.79 7.14 -17.35
C VAL A 367 2.13 6.60 -17.84
N ALA A 368 2.32 5.29 -17.81
CA ALA A 368 3.55 4.66 -18.30
C ALA A 368 3.73 4.87 -19.81
N ALA A 369 2.63 4.77 -20.58
CA ALA A 369 2.65 5.02 -22.02
C ALA A 369 3.00 6.49 -22.34
N GLU A 370 2.43 7.46 -21.61
CA GLU A 370 2.75 8.88 -21.78
C GLU A 370 4.21 9.18 -21.44
N TRP A 371 4.71 8.65 -20.33
CA TRP A 371 6.12 8.76 -19.95
C TRP A 371 7.06 8.20 -21.02
N LEU A 372 6.69 7.05 -21.62
CA LEU A 372 7.52 6.40 -22.64
C LEU A 372 7.46 7.14 -23.98
N LEU A 373 6.32 7.71 -24.38
CA LEU A 373 6.18 8.45 -25.65
C LEU A 373 7.20 9.59 -25.80
N GLU A 374 7.54 10.27 -24.71
CA GLU A 374 8.56 11.34 -24.69
C GLU A 374 9.99 10.85 -24.95
N ARG A 375 10.24 9.55 -24.77
CA ARG A 375 11.57 8.91 -24.77
C ARG A 375 11.76 7.94 -25.93
N LEU A 376 10.68 7.62 -26.63
CA LEU A 376 10.64 6.62 -27.68
C LEU A 376 11.07 7.22 -29.03
N PRO A 377 11.89 6.53 -29.85
CA PRO A 377 12.16 6.95 -31.23
C PRO A 377 10.89 7.16 -32.04
N SER A 378 10.90 8.13 -32.95
CA SER A 378 9.72 8.54 -33.72
C SER A 378 9.07 7.40 -34.53
N GLU A 379 9.84 6.39 -34.93
CA GLU A 379 9.35 5.22 -35.66
C GLU A 379 8.44 4.31 -34.83
N HIS A 380 8.61 4.30 -33.51
CA HIS A 380 7.89 3.43 -32.58
C HIS A 380 6.73 4.15 -31.87
N GLN A 381 6.74 5.49 -31.86
CA GLN A 381 5.69 6.31 -31.23
C GLN A 381 4.26 6.01 -31.73
N PRO A 382 4.01 5.76 -33.04
CA PRO A 382 2.65 5.48 -33.52
C PRO A 382 2.00 4.27 -32.84
N VAL A 383 2.75 3.17 -32.66
CA VAL A 383 2.24 1.94 -32.03
C VAL A 383 1.79 2.19 -30.59
N LEU A 384 2.65 2.83 -29.79
CA LEU A 384 2.34 3.14 -28.39
C LEU A 384 1.22 4.18 -28.25
N SER A 385 1.21 5.18 -29.13
CA SER A 385 0.16 6.21 -29.16
C SER A 385 -1.21 5.59 -29.49
N THR A 386 -1.27 4.68 -30.47
CA THR A 386 -2.48 3.93 -30.79
C THR A 386 -2.94 3.11 -29.60
N ALA A 387 -2.07 2.28 -29.01
CA ALA A 387 -2.42 1.46 -27.84
C ALA A 387 -2.96 2.29 -26.67
N ARG A 388 -2.31 3.42 -26.35
CA ARG A 388 -2.78 4.34 -25.31
C ARG A 388 -4.17 4.91 -25.64
N ARG A 389 -4.41 5.32 -26.88
CA ARG A 389 -5.72 5.86 -27.30
C ARG A 389 -6.81 4.79 -27.28
N VAL A 390 -6.52 3.57 -27.71
CA VAL A 390 -7.45 2.42 -27.64
C VAL A 390 -7.83 2.16 -26.18
N TYR A 391 -6.84 2.07 -25.29
CA TYR A 391 -7.07 1.88 -23.86
C TYR A 391 -7.92 2.98 -23.21
N LEU A 392 -7.74 4.23 -23.64
CA LEU A 392 -8.55 5.37 -23.19
C LEU A 392 -9.94 5.46 -23.85
N GLY A 393 -10.29 4.56 -24.76
CA GLY A 393 -11.56 4.59 -25.51
C GLY A 393 -11.63 5.70 -26.56
N GLN A 394 -10.48 6.19 -27.04
CA GLN A 394 -10.33 7.30 -27.98
C GLN A 394 -9.99 6.86 -29.41
N ALA A 395 -9.86 5.55 -29.65
CA ALA A 395 -9.58 4.96 -30.95
C ALA A 395 -10.15 3.53 -31.01
N ILE A 396 -10.38 3.06 -32.23
CA ILE A 396 -10.63 1.64 -32.52
C ILE A 396 -9.26 0.95 -32.58
N ASP A 397 -9.18 -0.28 -32.10
CA ASP A 397 -7.96 -1.06 -32.16
C ASP A 397 -7.68 -1.52 -33.61
N ASP A 398 -6.70 -0.89 -34.25
CA ASP A 398 -6.17 -1.25 -35.57
C ASP A 398 -4.77 -1.85 -35.50
N LEU A 399 -4.20 -2.04 -34.30
CA LEU A 399 -2.89 -2.67 -34.12
C LEU A 399 -2.77 -4.05 -34.78
N PRO A 400 -3.82 -4.91 -34.78
CA PRO A 400 -3.75 -6.20 -35.47
C PRO A 400 -3.49 -6.09 -36.99
N GLN A 401 -3.79 -4.94 -37.60
CA GLN A 401 -3.55 -4.67 -39.02
C GLN A 401 -2.11 -4.22 -39.32
N HIS A 402 -1.35 -3.88 -38.27
CA HIS A 402 -0.01 -3.29 -38.34
C HIS A 402 1.07 -4.19 -37.73
N GLN A 403 1.09 -5.46 -38.15
CA GLN A 403 1.97 -6.51 -37.59
C GLN A 403 3.47 -6.16 -37.64
N GLN A 404 3.96 -5.59 -38.74
CA GLN A 404 5.38 -5.26 -38.88
C GLN A 404 5.82 -4.11 -37.94
N PRO A 405 5.14 -2.94 -37.90
CA PRO A 405 5.41 -1.91 -36.90
C PRO A 405 5.29 -2.41 -35.45
N LEU A 406 4.30 -3.26 -35.16
CA LEU A 406 4.09 -3.83 -33.84
C LEU A 406 5.26 -4.72 -33.41
N ALA A 407 5.66 -5.68 -34.25
CA ALA A 407 6.78 -6.56 -33.97
C ALA A 407 8.09 -5.76 -33.79
N ALA A 408 8.28 -4.70 -34.59
CA ALA A 408 9.43 -3.81 -34.45
C ALA A 408 9.42 -3.07 -33.10
N PHE A 409 8.26 -2.55 -32.66
CA PHE A 409 8.11 -1.95 -31.33
C PHE A 409 8.42 -2.94 -30.22
N ILE A 410 7.85 -4.15 -30.27
CA ILE A 410 8.04 -5.19 -29.24
C ILE A 410 9.52 -5.57 -29.14
N GLY A 411 10.19 -5.83 -30.26
CA GLY A 411 11.61 -6.15 -30.29
C GLY A 411 12.49 -5.03 -29.73
N TYR A 412 12.20 -3.78 -30.09
CA TYR A 412 12.92 -2.61 -29.58
C TYR A 412 12.73 -2.42 -28.07
N ALA A 413 11.49 -2.51 -27.60
CA ALA A 413 11.16 -2.40 -26.18
C ALA A 413 11.85 -3.50 -25.36
N LYS A 414 11.73 -4.77 -25.77
CA LYS A 414 12.39 -5.90 -25.09
C LYS A 414 13.90 -5.69 -24.95
N THR A 415 14.57 -5.32 -26.04
CA THR A 415 16.03 -5.09 -26.05
C THR A 415 16.42 -3.97 -25.09
N THR A 416 15.69 -2.86 -25.12
CA THR A 416 16.02 -1.70 -24.28
C THR A 416 15.76 -1.97 -22.80
N ILE A 417 14.63 -2.63 -22.49
CA ILE A 417 14.29 -2.99 -21.11
C ILE A 417 15.31 -3.98 -20.53
N ALA A 418 15.73 -4.99 -21.30
CA ALA A 418 16.75 -5.96 -20.86
C ALA A 418 18.08 -5.27 -20.50
N SER A 419 18.48 -4.24 -21.27
CA SER A 419 19.67 -3.43 -20.96
C SER A 419 19.52 -2.62 -19.66
N LEU A 420 18.31 -2.13 -19.35
CA LEU A 420 18.05 -1.39 -18.11
C LEU A 420 18.09 -2.33 -16.91
N LEU A 421 17.42 -3.48 -16.98
CA LEU A 421 17.33 -4.43 -15.87
C LEU A 421 18.72 -5.01 -15.50
N THR A 422 19.59 -5.22 -16.48
CA THR A 422 20.99 -5.67 -16.25
C THR A 422 21.86 -4.61 -15.57
N THR A 423 21.67 -3.33 -15.91
CA THR A 423 22.39 -2.21 -15.29
C THR A 423 21.96 -2.04 -13.82
N THR A 424 20.66 -2.14 -13.55
CA THR A 424 20.07 -1.96 -12.22
C THR A 424 20.38 -3.11 -11.26
N ALA A 425 20.65 -4.32 -11.77
CA ALA A 425 21.05 -5.48 -10.95
C ALA A 425 22.52 -5.44 -10.47
N SER A 426 23.35 -4.56 -11.06
CA SER A 426 24.77 -4.41 -10.71
C SER A 426 25.03 -3.29 -9.69
N GLN A 427 23.98 -2.61 -9.23
CA GLN A 427 23.97 -1.56 -8.20
C GLN A 427 23.18 -2.03 -6.99
#